data_AF-A0A3N2DMF7-F1
#
_entry.id   AF-A0A3N2DMF7-F1
#
_cell.length_a   1.000
_cell.length_b   1.000
_cell.length_c   1.000
_cell.angle_alpha   90.00
_cell.angle_beta   90.00
_cell.angle_gamma   90.00
#
_symmetry.space_group_name_H-M   'P 1'
#
loop_
_entity.id
_entity.type
_entity.pdbx_description
1 polymer ?
#
loop_
_entity_poly.entity_id
_entity_poly.type
_entity_poly.pdbx_seq_one_letter_code
_entity_poly.pdbx_strand_id
1 'polypeptide(L)'
;MAKRAHAKRNHQRHNTAHSTQESRRKSHRRNNNIVELHASNINTAYSPQRSDSPLTPRTLAQQQYIKAIHRNTLTFGTGPAGTGKSYCAGALAAQALDTGQVERIIITRPAIEAGEQLGFLPGTADDKFSVYIDAFRDILNERLGAGTVDYCLRHGRIVAAPLAYMRGKTFDENSFVILDEAQNTTPAQMKMFLSRIGEGCKVVVNGDIAQSDIRGLSGLADAVRRLNGVANVATHQFSRDDIVRSGLVRDIIDSYED
;
A
#
# COMPACT_ATOMS: atom_id res chain seq x y z
N MET A 1 -34.12 -8.85 56.44
CA MET A 1 -33.93 -10.27 56.80
C MET A 1 -32.44 -10.62 56.70
N ALA A 2 -31.90 -11.21 57.77
CA ALA A 2 -30.62 -11.95 57.95
C ALA A 2 -29.32 -11.44 57.28
N LYS A 3 -28.33 -10.88 58.00
CA LYS A 3 -27.26 -11.54 58.83
C LYS A 3 -26.53 -12.68 58.10
N ARG A 4 -25.31 -12.46 57.61
CA ARG A 4 -23.97 -12.58 58.26
C ARG A 4 -23.47 -14.03 58.42
N ALA A 5 -22.32 -14.26 57.78
CA ALA A 5 -21.12 -14.97 58.26
C ALA A 5 -21.16 -16.49 58.47
N HIS A 6 -20.16 -17.19 57.93
CA HIS A 6 -19.10 -17.79 58.76
C HIS A 6 -17.86 -18.16 57.95
N ALA A 7 -16.71 -18.00 58.59
CA ALA A 7 -15.36 -18.21 58.09
C ALA A 7 -14.66 -19.33 58.88
N LYS A 8 -13.57 -19.84 58.29
CA LYS A 8 -12.44 -20.61 58.88
C LYS A 8 -12.79 -22.09 59.21
N ARG A 9 -11.89 -23.08 59.09
CA ARG A 9 -10.41 -23.07 59.23
C ARG A 9 -9.79 -24.39 58.69
N ASN A 10 -8.55 -24.29 58.21
CA ASN A 10 -7.62 -25.40 57.92
C ASN A 10 -7.10 -26.09 59.19
N HIS A 11 -6.83 -27.39 59.09
CA HIS A 11 -5.81 -28.20 59.80
C HIS A 11 -5.78 -29.58 59.10
N GLN A 12 -4.71 -30.36 58.95
CA GLN A 12 -3.26 -30.26 59.16
C GLN A 12 -2.70 -31.55 58.51
N ARG A 13 -1.49 -31.52 57.97
CA ARG A 13 -0.81 -32.67 57.34
C ARG A 13 -0.45 -33.74 58.37
N HIS A 14 -0.34 -35.01 57.95
CA HIS A 14 0.73 -35.90 58.41
C HIS A 14 1.10 -36.99 57.40
N ASN A 15 2.42 -37.18 57.26
CA ASN A 15 3.17 -38.16 56.46
C ASN A 15 3.06 -39.60 57.00
N THR A 16 3.34 -40.59 56.14
CA THR A 16 4.35 -41.69 56.29
C THR A 16 4.27 -42.60 55.06
N ALA A 17 5.29 -42.71 54.20
CA ALA A 17 6.51 -43.52 54.30
C ALA A 17 6.36 -44.95 53.72
N HIS A 18 7.08 -45.24 52.64
CA HIS A 18 7.74 -46.54 52.45
C HIS A 18 8.91 -46.43 51.44
N SER A 19 10.13 -46.56 51.96
CA SER A 19 11.31 -47.04 51.25
C SER A 19 11.10 -48.54 50.93
N THR A 20 11.74 -49.14 49.92
CA THR A 20 13.14 -49.63 49.99
C THR A 20 13.58 -50.18 48.62
N GLN A 21 14.79 -49.78 48.19
CA GLN A 21 15.88 -50.48 47.45
C GLN A 21 15.54 -51.76 46.64
N GLU A 22 16.16 -52.11 45.50
CA GLU A 22 17.56 -51.94 45.11
C GLU A 22 17.80 -52.37 43.64
N SER A 23 18.63 -51.61 42.93
CA SER A 23 19.66 -52.04 41.96
C SER A 23 19.36 -53.08 40.85
N ARG A 24 19.57 -52.68 39.58
CA ARG A 24 20.66 -53.20 38.70
C ARG A 24 20.56 -52.68 37.25
N ARG A 25 21.73 -52.21 36.77
CA ARG A 25 22.27 -52.33 35.40
C ARG A 25 21.72 -51.43 34.26
N LYS A 26 22.51 -50.40 33.98
CA LYS A 26 23.15 -50.07 32.68
C LYS A 26 22.38 -50.34 31.37
N SER A 27 22.24 -49.22 30.65
CA SER A 27 22.53 -49.03 29.22
C SER A 27 21.34 -48.99 28.24
N HIS A 28 21.50 -48.09 27.26
CA HIS A 28 20.77 -47.99 25.98
C HIS A 28 19.34 -47.43 26.01
N ARG A 29 19.21 -46.11 25.88
CA ARG A 29 18.69 -45.48 24.64
C ARG A 29 18.75 -43.95 24.73
N ARG A 30 19.72 -43.36 24.01
CA ARG A 30 19.60 -42.02 23.44
C ARG A 30 18.63 -42.11 22.27
N ASN A 31 17.43 -41.56 22.43
CA ASN A 31 16.72 -40.76 21.43
C ASN A 31 15.27 -40.57 21.89
N ASN A 32 14.94 -39.35 22.27
CA ASN A 32 13.71 -38.72 21.81
C ASN A 32 14.04 -37.24 21.60
N ASN A 33 14.16 -36.87 20.33
CA ASN A 33 14.25 -35.50 19.84
C ASN A 33 12.98 -34.75 20.24
N ILE A 34 12.94 -34.18 21.44
CA ILE A 34 12.02 -33.08 21.71
C ILE A 34 12.84 -31.83 21.41
N VAL A 35 12.69 -31.33 20.18
CA VAL A 35 13.10 -29.97 19.87
C VAL A 35 12.07 -29.08 20.55
N GLU A 36 12.42 -28.51 21.69
CA GLU A 36 11.68 -27.38 22.24
C GLU A 36 11.82 -26.24 21.23
N LEU A 37 10.78 -26.07 20.40
CA LEU A 37 10.64 -24.89 19.57
C LEU A 37 10.42 -23.72 20.52
N HIS A 38 11.51 -23.05 20.90
CA HIS A 38 11.43 -21.69 21.41
C HIS A 38 10.80 -20.85 20.30
N ALA A 39 9.49 -20.62 20.40
CA ALA A 39 8.77 -19.66 19.57
C ALA A 39 9.16 -18.24 20.01
N SER A 40 10.44 -17.90 19.94
CA SER A 40 10.89 -16.52 19.98
C SER A 40 10.72 -15.96 18.57
N ASN A 41 9.57 -15.32 18.38
CA ASN A 41 9.18 -14.49 17.23
C ASN A 41 8.70 -15.26 15.99
N ILE A 42 7.47 -15.75 16.05
CA ILE A 42 6.66 -15.97 14.84
C ILE A 42 6.05 -14.61 14.43
N ASN A 43 6.89 -13.68 13.98
CA ASN A 43 6.42 -12.58 13.13
C ASN A 43 6.57 -13.05 11.69
N THR A 44 5.65 -13.90 11.24
CA THR A 44 5.60 -14.44 9.88
C THR A 44 5.03 -13.47 8.84
N ALA A 45 4.64 -12.26 9.25
CA ALA A 45 4.26 -11.20 8.32
C ALA A 45 5.47 -10.30 8.07
N TYR A 46 6.07 -10.39 6.87
CA TYR A 46 6.99 -9.35 6.38
C TYR A 46 6.28 -8.01 6.51
N SER A 47 6.77 -7.16 7.41
CA SER A 47 6.35 -5.77 7.53
C SER A 47 7.59 -4.96 7.20
N PRO A 48 7.58 -4.14 6.13
CA PRO A 48 8.73 -3.31 5.79
C PRO A 48 9.10 -2.45 7.00
N GLN A 49 10.39 -2.35 7.31
CA GLN A 49 10.87 -1.47 8.38
C GLN A 49 10.54 -0.03 8.01
N ARG A 50 10.02 0.74 8.98
CA ARG A 50 9.75 2.16 8.78
C ARG A 50 11.07 2.88 8.46
N SER A 51 11.05 3.67 7.40
CA SER A 51 12.15 4.53 6.98
C SER A 51 11.77 5.99 7.19
N ASP A 52 12.35 6.59 8.23
CA ASP A 52 12.22 8.03 8.51
C ASP A 52 13.14 8.89 7.62
N SER A 53 13.93 8.25 6.74
CA SER A 53 14.83 8.97 5.85
C SER A 53 14.02 9.78 4.81
N PRO A 54 14.47 11.01 4.47
CA PRO A 54 13.85 11.79 3.41
C PRO A 54 13.76 10.98 2.09
N LEU A 55 12.71 11.22 1.29
CA LEU A 55 12.61 10.59 -0.02
C LEU A 55 13.79 11.04 -0.89
N THR A 56 14.70 10.13 -1.22
CA THR A 56 15.81 10.41 -2.13
C THR A 56 15.51 9.85 -3.53
N PRO A 57 15.46 10.68 -4.58
CA PRO A 57 15.31 10.18 -5.93
C PRO A 57 16.54 9.34 -6.33
N ARG A 58 16.31 8.23 -7.02
CA ARG A 58 17.38 7.35 -7.56
C ARG A 58 17.84 7.77 -8.94
N THR A 59 17.01 8.52 -9.67
CA THR A 59 17.33 9.06 -11.01
C THR A 59 17.01 10.54 -11.09
N LEU A 60 17.60 11.22 -12.07
CA LEU A 60 17.30 12.63 -12.36
C LEU A 60 15.82 12.81 -12.74
N ALA A 61 15.23 11.87 -13.50
CA ALA A 61 13.81 11.92 -13.85
C ALA A 61 12.92 11.85 -12.59
N GLN A 62 13.21 10.96 -11.63
CA GLN A 62 12.48 10.93 -10.36
C GLN A 62 12.59 12.25 -9.60
N GLN A 63 13.77 12.88 -9.59
CA GLN A 63 13.94 14.19 -8.96
C GLN A 63 13.07 15.26 -9.64
N GLN A 64 13.04 15.29 -10.97
CA GLN A 64 12.21 16.22 -11.75
C GLN A 64 10.72 15.96 -11.54
N TYR A 65 10.30 14.71 -11.49
CA TYR A 65 8.93 14.30 -11.22
C TYR A 65 8.46 14.73 -9.82
N ILE A 66 9.27 14.45 -8.78
CA ILE A 66 9.00 14.89 -7.40
C ILE A 66 8.85 16.42 -7.35
N LYS A 67 9.75 17.14 -8.02
CA LYS A 67 9.70 18.61 -8.11
C LYS A 67 8.45 19.11 -8.86
N ALA A 68 8.03 18.41 -9.91
CA ALA A 68 6.80 18.71 -10.64
C ALA A 68 5.57 18.52 -9.74
N ILE A 69 5.50 17.42 -8.99
CA ILE A 69 4.45 17.18 -8.00
C ILE A 69 4.42 18.34 -7.00
N HIS A 70 5.53 18.70 -6.37
CA HIS A 70 5.54 19.77 -5.36
C HIS A 70 5.02 21.12 -5.90
N ARG A 71 5.34 21.48 -7.14
CA ARG A 71 5.06 22.81 -7.70
C ARG A 71 3.68 22.96 -8.32
N ASN A 72 3.01 21.86 -8.65
CA ASN A 72 1.75 21.89 -9.40
C ASN A 72 0.62 21.29 -8.59
N THR A 73 -0.61 21.69 -8.89
CA THR A 73 -1.82 21.08 -8.32
C THR A 73 -2.04 19.71 -8.93
N LEU A 74 -1.92 19.61 -10.26
CA LEU A 74 -2.08 18.38 -11.03
C LEU A 74 -0.76 18.00 -11.70
N THR A 75 -0.32 16.76 -11.52
CA THR A 75 0.84 16.22 -12.22
C THR A 75 0.52 14.90 -12.89
N PHE A 76 0.76 14.82 -14.20
CA PHE A 76 0.73 13.58 -14.97
C PHE A 76 2.13 12.95 -14.94
N GLY A 77 2.25 11.73 -14.43
CA GLY A 77 3.46 10.91 -14.55
C GLY A 77 3.25 9.80 -15.58
N THR A 78 3.78 9.97 -16.78
CA THR A 78 3.63 8.98 -17.86
C THR A 78 4.92 8.19 -18.06
N GLY A 79 4.83 6.94 -18.48
CA GLY A 79 5.99 6.14 -18.89
C GLY A 79 6.01 4.74 -18.28
N PRO A 80 7.06 3.95 -18.56
CA PRO A 80 7.03 2.50 -18.35
C PRO A 80 6.97 2.07 -16.89
N ALA A 81 6.59 0.81 -16.66
CA ALA A 81 6.66 0.18 -15.34
C ALA A 81 8.12 0.09 -14.86
N GLY A 82 8.36 0.32 -13.57
CA GLY A 82 9.69 0.26 -12.96
C GLY A 82 10.47 1.57 -12.94
N THR A 83 9.92 2.67 -13.46
CA THR A 83 10.51 4.02 -13.39
C THR A 83 10.33 4.70 -12.02
N GLY A 84 9.48 4.13 -11.17
CA GLY A 84 9.23 4.62 -9.80
C GLY A 84 8.11 5.65 -9.68
N LYS A 85 7.33 5.92 -10.74
CA LYS A 85 6.22 6.89 -10.73
C LYS A 85 5.22 6.68 -9.57
N SER A 86 4.70 5.46 -9.37
CA SER A 86 3.77 5.15 -8.27
C SER A 86 4.46 5.18 -6.90
N TYR A 87 5.73 4.74 -6.82
CA TYR A 87 6.52 4.80 -5.60
C TYR A 87 6.73 6.24 -5.12
N CYS A 88 7.21 7.13 -6.00
CA CYS A 88 7.41 8.53 -5.69
C CYS A 88 6.09 9.21 -5.27
N ALA A 89 4.99 8.96 -5.98
CA ALA A 89 3.68 9.51 -5.63
C ALA A 89 3.20 9.04 -4.25
N GLY A 90 3.27 7.73 -3.98
CA GLY A 90 2.88 7.15 -2.69
C GLY A 90 3.75 7.64 -1.53
N ALA A 91 5.07 7.73 -1.73
CA ALA A 91 6.00 8.19 -0.71
C ALA A 91 5.82 9.68 -0.38
N LEU A 92 5.50 10.51 -1.38
CA LEU A 92 5.16 11.92 -1.17
C LEU A 92 3.80 12.09 -0.48
N ALA A 93 2.80 11.29 -0.86
CA ALA A 93 1.49 11.31 -0.20
C ALA A 93 1.61 10.93 1.28
N ALA A 94 2.37 9.88 1.59
CA ALA A 94 2.68 9.48 2.97
C ALA A 94 3.38 10.60 3.74
N GLN A 95 4.42 11.21 3.16
CA GLN A 95 5.13 12.31 3.80
C GLN A 95 4.22 13.52 4.07
N ALA A 96 3.36 13.86 3.12
CA ALA A 96 2.40 14.95 3.29
C ALA A 96 1.39 14.65 4.42
N LEU A 97 0.95 13.39 4.54
CA LEU A 97 0.03 12.96 5.61
C LEU A 97 0.72 12.96 6.99
N ASP A 98 1.97 12.51 7.06
CA ASP A 98 2.79 12.45 8.28
C ASP A 98 3.13 13.84 8.82
N THR A 99 3.45 14.77 7.91
CA THR A 99 3.76 16.18 8.24
C THR A 99 2.51 17.04 8.45
N GLY A 100 1.31 16.49 8.28
CA GLY A 100 0.04 17.21 8.42
C GLY A 100 -0.23 18.23 7.30
N GLN A 101 0.51 18.18 6.18
CA GLN A 101 0.24 18.99 4.99
C GLN A 101 -1.07 18.57 4.30
N VAL A 102 -1.44 17.30 4.42
CA VAL A 102 -2.73 16.77 3.98
C VAL A 102 -3.39 16.00 5.12
N GLU A 103 -4.71 16.01 5.16
CA GLU A 103 -5.50 15.27 6.14
C GLU A 103 -5.88 13.88 5.62
N ARG A 104 -5.93 13.73 4.29
CA ARG A 104 -6.40 12.52 3.63
C ARG A 104 -5.58 12.16 2.37
N ILE A 105 -5.31 10.87 2.20
CA ILE A 105 -4.82 10.27 0.96
C ILE A 105 -5.97 9.53 0.28
N ILE A 106 -6.18 9.75 -1.02
CA ILE A 106 -7.15 9.02 -1.83
C ILE A 106 -6.39 8.32 -2.95
N ILE A 107 -6.49 6.99 -3.02
CA ILE A 107 -5.87 6.16 -4.05
C ILE A 107 -6.99 5.54 -4.86
N THR A 108 -6.93 5.71 -6.17
CA THR A 108 -7.95 5.16 -7.05
C THR A 108 -7.33 4.59 -8.32
N ARG A 109 -7.99 3.57 -8.86
CA ARG A 109 -7.60 2.89 -10.10
C ARG A 109 -8.86 2.62 -10.92
N PRO A 110 -8.81 2.71 -12.26
CA PRO A 110 -9.91 2.26 -13.10
C PRO A 110 -10.06 0.74 -12.97
N ALA A 111 -11.31 0.26 -13.03
CA ALA A 111 -11.54 -1.15 -13.20
C ALA A 111 -11.13 -1.54 -14.63
N ILE A 112 -10.26 -2.55 -14.75
CA ILE A 112 -9.91 -3.14 -16.04
C ILE A 112 -10.85 -4.33 -16.22
N GLU A 113 -11.63 -4.34 -17.29
CA GLU A 113 -12.37 -5.54 -17.70
C GLU A 113 -11.38 -6.53 -18.31
N ALA A 114 -10.59 -7.19 -17.47
CA ALA A 114 -9.58 -8.16 -17.89
C ALA A 114 -10.19 -9.52 -18.28
N GLY A 115 -11.37 -9.53 -18.92
CA GLY A 115 -12.07 -10.75 -19.34
C GLY A 115 -12.69 -11.58 -18.21
N GLU A 116 -12.19 -11.44 -16.98
CA GLU A 116 -12.89 -11.87 -15.77
C GLU A 116 -13.75 -10.70 -15.30
N GLN A 117 -15.07 -10.91 -15.20
CA GLN A 117 -15.89 -10.03 -14.36
C GLN A 117 -15.16 -9.95 -13.02
N LEU A 118 -15.05 -8.75 -12.45
CA LEU A 118 -14.65 -8.59 -11.05
C LEU A 118 -15.66 -9.40 -10.23
N GLY A 119 -15.36 -10.69 -10.06
CA GLY A 119 -16.20 -11.63 -9.35
C GLY A 119 -16.36 -11.06 -7.95
N PHE A 120 -17.48 -11.42 -7.32
CA PHE A 120 -17.69 -11.06 -5.93
C PHE A 120 -16.51 -11.59 -5.11
N LEU A 121 -15.53 -10.75 -4.78
CA LEU A 121 -14.48 -11.08 -3.83
C LEU A 121 -15.20 -11.44 -2.52
N PRO A 122 -15.17 -12.69 -2.05
CA PRO A 122 -15.86 -13.08 -0.83
C PRO A 122 -15.19 -12.37 0.35
N GLY A 123 -15.97 -11.69 1.18
CA GLY A 123 -15.43 -10.93 2.31
C GLY A 123 -16.27 -9.71 2.67
N THR A 124 -15.83 -9.00 3.71
CA THR A 124 -16.39 -7.70 4.11
C THR A 124 -16.13 -6.66 3.02
N ALA A 125 -16.84 -5.53 3.04
CA ALA A 125 -16.58 -4.45 2.08
C ALA A 125 -15.10 -4.02 2.08
N ASP A 126 -14.49 -4.02 3.26
CA ASP A 126 -13.08 -3.67 3.47
C ASP A 126 -12.13 -4.66 2.77
N ASP A 127 -12.42 -5.96 2.83
CA ASP A 127 -11.64 -7.00 2.13
C ASP A 127 -11.68 -6.80 0.60
N LYS A 128 -12.79 -6.29 0.07
CA LYS A 128 -12.94 -6.01 -1.37
C LYS A 128 -12.15 -4.79 -1.82
N PHE A 129 -11.92 -3.83 -0.92
CA PHE A 129 -11.15 -2.62 -1.22
C PHE A 129 -9.64 -2.80 -1.03
N SER A 130 -9.21 -3.85 -0.33
CA SER A 130 -7.80 -4.18 -0.11
C SER A 130 -6.98 -4.26 -1.42
N VAL A 131 -7.56 -4.82 -2.48
CA VAL A 131 -6.93 -4.92 -3.82
C VAL A 131 -6.48 -3.56 -4.38
N TYR A 132 -7.14 -2.46 -4.01
CA TYR A 132 -6.80 -1.13 -4.49
C TYR A 132 -5.66 -0.49 -3.70
N ILE A 133 -5.36 -0.97 -2.49
CA ILE A 133 -4.23 -0.47 -1.69
C ILE A 133 -2.97 -1.29 -1.89
N ASP A 134 -3.04 -2.56 -2.27
CA ASP A 134 -1.89 -3.47 -2.28
C ASP A 134 -0.63 -2.89 -2.93
N ALA A 135 -0.77 -2.25 -4.10
CA ALA A 135 0.35 -1.61 -4.81
C ALA A 135 1.01 -0.45 -4.03
N PHE A 136 0.28 0.18 -3.12
CA PHE A 136 0.73 1.29 -2.28
C PHE A 136 0.97 0.87 -0.84
N ARG A 137 0.45 -0.27 -0.37
CA ARG A 137 0.48 -0.65 1.05
C ARG A 137 1.91 -0.77 1.56
N ASP A 138 2.81 -1.39 0.79
CA ASP A 138 4.21 -1.51 1.16
C ASP A 138 4.89 -0.15 1.26
N ILE A 139 4.61 0.76 0.31
CA ILE A 139 5.15 2.13 0.30
C ILE A 139 4.63 2.89 1.52
N LEU A 140 3.34 2.83 1.80
CA LEU A 140 2.73 3.50 2.95
C LEU A 140 3.27 2.92 4.26
N ASN A 141 3.42 1.60 4.36
CA ASN A 141 3.96 0.94 5.55
C ASN A 141 5.44 1.30 5.77
N GLU A 142 6.23 1.38 4.71
CA GLU A 142 7.63 1.84 4.77
C GLU A 142 7.72 3.27 5.31
N ARG A 143 6.78 4.16 4.95
CA ARG A 143 6.88 5.58 5.30
C ARG A 143 6.19 5.93 6.62
N LEU A 144 5.02 5.35 6.89
CA LEU A 144 4.17 5.66 8.05
C LEU A 144 4.26 4.62 9.16
N GLY A 145 4.73 3.41 8.84
CA GLY A 145 4.61 2.22 9.70
C GLY A 145 3.25 1.54 9.57
N ALA A 146 3.24 0.20 9.59
CA ALA A 146 2.04 -0.60 9.36
C ALA A 146 0.87 -0.27 10.30
N GLY A 147 1.13 -0.09 11.60
CA GLY A 147 0.08 0.28 12.57
C GLY A 147 -0.58 1.62 12.26
N THR A 148 0.18 2.60 11.77
CA THR A 148 -0.33 3.91 11.35
C THR A 148 -1.18 3.79 10.10
N VAL A 149 -0.72 3.01 9.11
CA VAL A 149 -1.48 2.77 7.87
C VAL A 149 -2.83 2.12 8.19
N ASP A 150 -2.84 1.06 9.00
CA ASP A 150 -4.07 0.36 9.38
C ASP A 150 -5.02 1.26 10.20
N TYR A 151 -4.48 2.15 11.04
CA TYR A 151 -5.28 3.19 11.72
C TYR A 151 -5.88 4.17 10.72
N CYS A 152 -5.06 4.72 9.82
CA CYS A 152 -5.50 5.70 8.82
C CYS A 152 -6.55 5.13 7.86
N LEU A 153 -6.46 3.85 7.50
CA LEU A 153 -7.48 3.17 6.70
C LEU A 153 -8.81 3.07 7.44
N ARG A 154 -8.78 2.55 8.68
CA ARG A 154 -10.00 2.40 9.51
C ARG A 154 -10.70 3.73 9.79
N HIS A 155 -9.95 4.83 9.88
CA HIS A 155 -10.48 6.16 10.14
C HIS A 155 -10.69 7.00 8.87
N GLY A 156 -10.54 6.43 7.68
CA GLY A 156 -10.80 7.14 6.41
C GLY A 156 -9.83 8.28 6.09
N ARG A 157 -8.64 8.29 6.71
CA ARG A 157 -7.52 9.17 6.36
C ARG A 157 -6.73 8.64 5.16
N ILE A 158 -6.77 7.34 4.92
CA ILE A 158 -6.33 6.73 3.65
C ILE A 158 -7.54 6.01 3.07
N VAL A 159 -7.89 6.31 1.83
CA VAL A 159 -9.02 5.69 1.14
C VAL A 159 -8.52 5.11 -0.18
N ALA A 160 -8.60 3.79 -0.32
CA ALA A 160 -8.32 3.12 -1.59
C ALA A 160 -9.63 2.59 -2.18
N ALA A 161 -10.00 3.04 -3.37
CA ALA A 161 -11.29 2.71 -3.96
C ALA A 161 -11.28 2.76 -5.50
N PRO A 162 -12.17 2.00 -6.19
CA PRO A 162 -12.30 2.07 -7.63
C PRO A 162 -12.68 3.48 -8.11
N LEU A 163 -12.27 3.83 -9.33
CA LEU A 163 -12.52 5.14 -9.93
C LEU A 163 -14.00 5.54 -9.92
N ALA A 164 -14.91 4.58 -10.08
CA ALA A 164 -16.35 4.82 -10.03
C ALA A 164 -16.83 5.41 -8.70
N TYR A 165 -16.13 5.13 -7.59
CA TYR A 165 -16.47 5.63 -6.25
C TYR A 165 -16.21 7.13 -6.09
N MET A 166 -15.45 7.74 -7.01
CA MET A 166 -15.18 9.18 -7.05
C MET A 166 -16.34 9.98 -7.67
N ARG A 167 -17.30 9.30 -8.32
CA ARG A 167 -18.46 9.97 -8.94
C ARG A 167 -19.26 10.71 -7.89
N GLY A 168 -19.57 11.98 -8.16
CA GLY A 168 -20.37 12.83 -7.28
C GLY A 168 -19.64 13.32 -6.02
N LYS A 169 -18.37 12.97 -5.84
CA LYS A 169 -17.52 13.49 -4.77
C LYS A 169 -16.73 14.70 -5.25
N THR A 170 -16.30 15.54 -4.33
CA THR A 170 -15.25 16.52 -4.57
C THR A 170 -14.04 16.07 -3.76
N PHE A 171 -12.84 16.27 -4.28
CA PHE A 171 -11.63 16.07 -3.49
C PHE A 171 -11.53 17.23 -2.51
N ASP A 172 -11.71 16.90 -1.23
CA ASP A 172 -11.68 17.86 -0.13
C ASP A 172 -10.37 18.67 -0.14
N GLU A 173 -10.45 19.85 0.46
CA GLU A 173 -9.27 20.65 0.80
C GLU A 173 -8.28 19.78 1.60
N ASN A 174 -6.98 19.96 1.37
CA ASN A 174 -5.92 19.18 2.04
C ASN A 174 -5.97 17.67 1.77
N SER A 175 -6.38 17.25 0.57
CA SER A 175 -6.26 15.85 0.14
C SER A 175 -5.11 15.63 -0.86
N PHE A 176 -4.44 14.48 -0.74
CA PHE A 176 -3.50 13.98 -1.75
C PHE A 176 -4.17 12.84 -2.52
N VAL A 177 -4.42 13.05 -3.80
CA VAL A 177 -5.16 12.12 -4.65
C VAL A 177 -4.24 11.51 -5.69
N ILE A 178 -4.27 10.18 -5.80
CA ILE A 178 -3.50 9.41 -6.77
C ILE A 178 -4.48 8.59 -7.62
N LEU A 179 -4.50 8.84 -8.93
CA LEU A 179 -5.11 7.95 -9.92
C LEU A 179 -3.98 7.15 -10.57
N ASP A 180 -3.90 5.85 -10.27
CA ASP A 180 -2.91 4.95 -10.87
C ASP A 180 -3.54 4.08 -11.98
N GLU A 181 -2.70 3.54 -12.87
CA GLU A 181 -3.12 2.86 -14.11
C GLU A 181 -4.05 3.71 -14.99
N ALA A 182 -3.80 5.01 -15.04
CA ALA A 182 -4.68 5.97 -15.71
C ALA A 182 -4.82 5.73 -17.22
N GLN A 183 -3.91 4.98 -17.85
CA GLN A 183 -4.02 4.59 -19.25
C GLN A 183 -5.31 3.83 -19.55
N ASN A 184 -5.86 3.15 -18.54
CA ASN A 184 -7.09 2.35 -18.62
C ASN A 184 -8.36 3.15 -18.34
N THR A 185 -8.27 4.48 -18.33
CA THR A 185 -9.44 5.35 -18.27
C THR A 185 -9.92 5.70 -19.67
N THR A 186 -11.23 5.83 -19.86
CA THR A 186 -11.81 6.51 -21.01
C THR A 186 -11.75 8.04 -20.84
N PRO A 187 -11.87 8.84 -21.91
CA PRO A 187 -11.91 10.30 -21.80
C PRO A 187 -13.05 10.80 -20.91
N ALA A 188 -14.19 10.08 -20.91
CA ALA A 188 -15.31 10.39 -20.03
C ALA A 188 -14.99 10.15 -18.55
N GLN A 189 -14.32 9.03 -18.22
CA GLN A 189 -13.88 8.74 -16.86
C GLN A 189 -12.78 9.72 -16.40
N MET A 190 -11.82 10.04 -17.27
CA MET A 190 -10.78 11.03 -16.96
C MET A 190 -11.39 12.42 -16.74
N LYS A 191 -12.31 12.88 -17.60
CA LYS A 191 -13.04 14.13 -17.39
C LYS A 191 -13.83 14.12 -16.08
N MET A 192 -14.51 13.00 -15.77
CA MET A 192 -15.21 12.83 -14.51
C MET A 192 -14.25 13.01 -13.32
N PHE A 193 -13.10 12.33 -13.31
CA PHE A 193 -12.09 12.43 -12.27
C PHE A 193 -11.51 13.85 -12.13
N LEU A 194 -11.05 14.45 -13.23
CA LEU A 194 -10.42 15.77 -13.22
C LEU A 194 -11.39 16.87 -12.78
N SER A 195 -12.69 16.70 -13.03
CA SER A 195 -13.70 17.64 -12.56
C SER A 195 -13.96 17.58 -11.05
N ARG A 196 -13.36 16.63 -10.32
CA ARG A 196 -13.52 16.50 -8.85
C ARG A 196 -12.43 17.24 -8.08
N ILE A 197 -11.41 17.75 -8.76
CA ILE A 197 -10.29 18.49 -8.16
C ILE A 197 -10.83 19.76 -7.49
N GLY A 198 -10.75 19.81 -6.17
CA GLY A 198 -11.08 20.97 -5.34
C GLY A 198 -9.88 21.89 -5.10
N GLU A 199 -10.10 23.00 -4.43
CA GLU A 199 -9.03 23.90 -3.99
C GLU A 199 -8.14 23.23 -2.94
N GLY A 200 -6.85 23.56 -2.93
CA GLY A 200 -5.89 23.05 -1.93
C GLY A 200 -5.53 21.56 -2.03
N CYS A 201 -6.15 20.78 -2.91
CA CYS A 201 -5.79 19.38 -3.10
C CYS A 201 -4.53 19.22 -3.98
N LYS A 202 -3.83 18.09 -3.81
CA LYS A 202 -2.69 17.67 -4.63
C LYS A 202 -3.09 16.43 -5.41
N VAL A 203 -2.94 16.46 -6.73
CA VAL A 203 -3.44 15.39 -7.61
C VAL A 203 -2.32 14.87 -8.50
N VAL A 204 -2.14 13.55 -8.46
CA VAL A 204 -1.17 12.84 -9.29
C VAL A 204 -1.91 11.80 -10.12
N VAL A 205 -1.68 11.82 -11.43
CA VAL A 205 -2.24 10.86 -12.38
C VAL A 205 -1.10 10.10 -13.03
N ASN A 206 -0.99 8.81 -12.72
CA ASN A 206 0.08 7.95 -13.20
C ASN A 206 -0.44 6.89 -14.16
N GLY A 207 0.35 6.60 -15.19
CA GLY A 207 0.05 5.51 -16.11
C GLY A 207 1.09 5.36 -17.19
N ASP A 208 0.92 4.37 -18.04
CA ASP A 208 1.72 4.17 -19.25
C ASP A 208 0.82 4.20 -20.47
N ILE A 209 0.91 5.27 -21.26
CA ILE A 209 0.07 5.46 -22.46
C ILE A 209 0.24 4.30 -23.45
N ALA A 210 1.41 3.66 -23.49
CA ALA A 210 1.67 2.55 -24.39
C ALA A 210 1.02 1.23 -23.94
N GLN A 211 0.60 1.11 -22.68
CA GLN A 211 0.04 -0.11 -22.08
C GLN A 211 -1.47 0.01 -21.81
N SER A 212 -2.20 0.70 -22.69
CA SER A 212 -3.65 0.85 -22.56
C SER A 212 -4.36 -0.49 -22.86
N ASP A 213 -5.07 -1.03 -21.87
CA ASP A 213 -5.86 -2.26 -21.97
C ASP A 213 -7.29 -2.03 -22.51
N ILE A 214 -7.72 -0.76 -22.59
CA ILE A 214 -9.07 -0.43 -23.05
C ILE A 214 -9.17 -0.37 -24.58
N ARG A 215 -10.36 -0.70 -25.10
CA ARG A 215 -10.70 -0.49 -26.51
C ARG A 215 -11.04 0.99 -26.74
N GLY A 216 -10.24 1.69 -27.53
CA GLY A 216 -10.50 3.07 -27.93
C GLY A 216 -9.45 4.06 -27.40
N LEU A 217 -9.82 5.34 -27.37
CA LEU A 217 -8.91 6.41 -26.97
C LEU A 217 -8.67 6.37 -25.45
N SER A 218 -7.40 6.33 -25.03
CA SER A 218 -7.04 6.50 -23.62
C SER A 218 -7.35 7.91 -23.12
N GLY A 219 -8.06 7.98 -22.00
CA GLY A 219 -8.36 9.22 -21.28
C GLY A 219 -7.11 9.92 -20.77
N LEU A 220 -6.07 9.17 -20.38
CA LEU A 220 -4.76 9.72 -20.01
C LEU A 220 -4.12 10.45 -21.19
N ALA A 221 -4.03 9.79 -22.35
CA ALA A 221 -3.45 10.39 -23.55
C ALA A 221 -4.22 11.64 -24.01
N ASP A 222 -5.56 11.58 -23.97
CA ASP A 222 -6.40 12.72 -24.31
C ASP A 222 -6.22 13.89 -23.33
N ALA A 223 -6.17 13.63 -22.01
CA ALA A 223 -6.00 14.65 -20.98
C ALA A 223 -4.63 15.33 -21.05
N VAL A 224 -3.54 14.57 -21.20
CA VAL A 224 -2.18 15.11 -21.35
C VAL A 224 -2.13 16.08 -22.54
N ARG A 225 -2.74 15.71 -23.67
CA ARG A 225 -2.81 16.57 -24.85
C ARG A 225 -3.64 17.84 -24.60
N ARG A 226 -4.81 17.71 -23.97
CA ARG A 226 -5.74 18.83 -23.76
C ARG A 226 -5.28 19.83 -22.71
N LEU A 227 -4.58 19.35 -21.68
CA LEU A 227 -4.14 20.16 -20.54
C LEU A 227 -2.72 20.69 -20.69
N ASN A 228 -2.10 20.48 -21.85
CA ASN A 228 -0.80 21.06 -22.14
C ASN A 228 -0.87 22.59 -22.08
N GLY A 229 0.02 23.21 -21.32
CA GLY A 229 0.08 24.67 -21.13
C GLY A 229 -0.91 25.23 -20.11
N VAL A 230 -1.75 24.41 -19.46
CA VAL A 230 -2.64 24.86 -18.39
C VAL A 230 -1.80 25.17 -17.13
N ALA A 231 -2.04 26.32 -16.51
CA ALA A 231 -1.36 26.72 -15.28
C ALA A 231 -1.59 25.69 -14.15
N ASN A 232 -0.57 25.45 -13.32
CA ASN A 232 -0.58 24.47 -12.23
C ASN A 232 -0.83 23.01 -12.67
N VAL A 233 -0.64 22.71 -13.96
CA VAL A 233 -0.63 21.36 -14.51
C VAL A 233 0.77 21.07 -15.06
N ALA A 234 1.36 19.96 -14.63
CA ALA A 234 2.62 19.46 -15.20
C ALA A 234 2.43 18.07 -15.81
N THR A 235 3.17 17.80 -16.89
CA THR A 235 3.36 16.45 -17.41
C THR A 235 4.84 16.11 -17.31
N HIS A 236 5.15 14.98 -16.70
CA HIS A 236 6.48 14.41 -16.66
C HIS A 236 6.44 13.05 -17.33
N GLN A 237 7.27 12.89 -18.36
CA GLN A 237 7.39 11.66 -19.13
C GLN A 237 8.68 10.95 -18.75
N PHE A 238 8.53 9.78 -18.12
CA PHE A 238 9.61 8.85 -17.91
C PHE A 238 9.90 8.06 -19.19
N SER A 239 11.16 7.72 -19.36
CA SER A 239 11.67 6.87 -20.43
C SER A 239 12.06 5.48 -19.90
N ARG A 240 12.50 4.59 -20.80
CA ARG A 240 13.07 3.28 -20.42
C ARG A 240 14.38 3.42 -19.65
N ASP A 241 15.17 4.44 -19.95
CA ASP A 241 16.45 4.71 -19.28
C ASP A 241 16.26 5.04 -17.80
N ASP A 242 15.06 5.45 -17.41
CA ASP A 242 14.69 5.76 -16.04
C ASP A 242 14.25 4.53 -15.22
N ILE A 243 14.21 3.33 -15.82
CA ILE A 243 13.81 2.09 -15.13
C ILE A 243 14.87 1.73 -14.09
N VAL A 244 14.46 1.69 -12.83
CA VAL A 244 15.35 1.41 -11.72
C VAL A 244 15.20 -0.04 -11.26
N ARG A 245 15.74 -0.97 -12.07
CA ARG A 245 15.76 -2.41 -11.79
C ARG A 245 17.20 -2.94 -11.78
N SER A 246 17.41 -4.10 -11.16
CA SER A 246 18.70 -4.79 -11.19
C SER A 246 19.07 -5.20 -12.62
N GLY A 247 20.38 -5.41 -12.88
CA GLY A 247 20.91 -5.77 -14.20
C GLY A 247 20.16 -6.94 -14.85
N LEU A 248 20.02 -8.05 -14.13
CA LEU A 248 19.30 -9.24 -14.61
C LEU A 248 17.86 -8.93 -15.07
N VAL A 249 17.12 -8.09 -14.35
CA VAL A 249 15.73 -7.80 -14.72
C VAL A 249 15.68 -6.89 -15.95
N ARG A 250 16.66 -6.00 -16.13
CA ARG A 250 16.80 -5.24 -17.39
C ARG A 250 17.11 -6.19 -18.55
N ASP A 251 18.11 -7.06 -18.39
CA ASP A 251 18.49 -8.04 -19.42
C ASP A 251 17.31 -8.94 -19.82
N ILE A 252 16.49 -9.37 -18.83
CA ILE A 252 15.26 -10.13 -19.10
C ILE A 252 14.28 -9.27 -19.89
N ILE A 253 13.97 -8.05 -19.48
CA ILE A 253 13.02 -7.18 -20.21
C ILE A 253 13.48 -6.97 -21.64
N ASP A 254 14.77 -6.66 -21.84
CA ASP A 254 15.34 -6.43 -23.16
C ASP A 254 15.27 -7.69 -24.06
N SER A 255 15.30 -8.89 -23.47
CA SER A 255 15.19 -10.15 -24.23
C SER A 255 13.77 -10.51 -24.70
N TYR A 256 12.74 -9.87 -24.13
CA TYR A 256 11.33 -10.07 -24.52
C TYR A 256 10.83 -8.96 -25.46
N GLU A 257 11.68 -8.02 -25.84
CA GLU A 257 11.36 -6.93 -26.76
C GLU A 257 12.01 -7.17 -28.12
N ASP A 258 11.20 -7.65 -29.07
CA ASP A 258 11.50 -7.67 -30.52
C ASP A 258 11.27 -6.30 -31.17
#